data_AF-A0A7C6H2C6-F1
#
_entry.id   AF-A0A7C6H2C6-F1
#
_cell.length_a   1.000
_cell.length_b   1.000
_cell.length_c   1.000
_cell.angle_alpha   90.00
_cell.angle_beta   90.00
_cell.angle_gamma   90.00
#
_symmetry.space_group_name_H-M   'P 1'
#
loop_
_entity.id
_entity.type
_entity.pdbx_description
1 polymer ?
#
loop_
_entity_poly.entity_id
_entity_poly.type
_entity_poly.pdbx_seq_one_letter_code
_entity_poly.pdbx_strand_id
1 'polypeptide(L)'
;MKKLFLVIVALSFVLSLSGCNDSRSVNTRKASHDQAKEILRCLDEDDAEGLKSLFCEKVASSHDLDKEIAEAMDFYEGKSISFGNIVVRGGDSLRDGEWTDIHIGYLIEKIQTDTDKNEYKINTHSYLINTDNPTCIGITYLHIYNTETGDKVEIGEFVK
;
A
#
# COMPACT_ATOMS: atom_id res chain seq x y z
N MET A 1 17.47 41.47 -35.19
CA MET A 1 16.11 41.03 -34.82
C MET A 1 15.73 39.70 -35.50
N LYS A 2 16.53 38.63 -35.29
CA LYS A 2 16.22 37.27 -35.79
C LYS A 2 16.43 36.17 -34.73
N LYS A 3 16.92 36.53 -33.54
CA LYS A 3 17.10 35.61 -32.41
C LYS A 3 15.96 35.66 -31.38
N LEU A 4 15.03 36.62 -31.52
CA LEU A 4 13.90 36.78 -30.60
C LEU A 4 12.63 36.01 -31.04
N PHE A 5 12.56 35.60 -32.32
CA PHE A 5 11.40 34.87 -32.85
C PHE A 5 11.45 33.36 -32.59
N LEU A 6 12.61 32.80 -32.27
CA LEU A 6 12.78 31.36 -31.99
C LEU A 6 12.39 30.97 -30.57
N VAL A 7 12.26 31.94 -29.65
CA VAL A 7 11.93 31.66 -28.24
C VAL A 7 10.42 31.53 -28.02
N ILE A 8 9.59 32.12 -28.90
CA ILE A 8 8.13 32.17 -28.70
C ILE A 8 7.43 30.88 -29.18
N VAL A 9 7.98 30.19 -30.18
CA VAL A 9 7.39 28.93 -30.71
C VAL A 9 7.69 27.72 -29.83
N ALA A 10 8.77 27.78 -29.03
CA ALA A 10 9.13 26.72 -28.09
C ALA A 10 8.27 26.71 -26.80
N LEU A 11 7.58 27.81 -26.49
CA LEU A 11 6.76 27.92 -25.28
C LEU A 11 5.31 27.45 -25.47
N SER A 12 4.88 27.25 -26.72
CA SER A 12 3.50 26.89 -27.08
C SER A 12 3.21 25.38 -27.11
N PHE A 13 4.15 24.52 -26.74
CA PHE A 13 3.97 23.05 -26.74
C PHE A 13 3.60 22.45 -25.38
N VAL A 14 3.43 23.26 -24.33
CA VAL A 14 3.21 22.77 -22.94
C VAL A 14 1.74 22.81 -22.51
N LEU A 15 0.80 23.19 -23.38
CA LEU A 15 -0.61 23.40 -23.01
C LEU A 15 -1.62 22.40 -23.62
N SER A 16 -1.16 21.23 -24.06
CA SER A 16 -2.07 20.22 -24.66
C SER A 16 -1.84 18.81 -24.11
N LEU A 17 -1.93 18.65 -22.79
CA LEU A 17 -2.19 17.35 -22.15
C LEU A 17 -3.29 17.48 -21.09
N SER A 18 -4.40 18.17 -21.43
CA SER A 18 -5.66 18.02 -20.71
C SER A 18 -6.59 17.25 -21.62
N GLY A 19 -6.78 15.96 -21.38
CA GLY A 19 -7.71 15.17 -22.20
C GLY A 19 -7.50 13.66 -22.27
N CYS A 20 -7.06 13.01 -21.20
CA CYS A 20 -7.51 11.65 -20.96
C CYS A 20 -8.21 11.66 -19.61
N ASN A 21 -9.51 11.95 -19.63
CA ASN A 21 -10.42 11.53 -18.57
C ASN A 21 -10.59 10.02 -18.69
N ASP A 22 -9.49 9.30 -18.48
CA ASP A 22 -9.54 7.88 -18.21
C ASP A 22 -10.01 7.83 -16.76
N SER A 23 -11.33 7.76 -16.55
CA SER A 23 -11.88 7.41 -15.25
C SER A 23 -11.38 6.00 -14.96
N ARG A 24 -10.12 5.90 -14.53
CA ARG A 24 -9.44 4.62 -14.30
C ARG A 24 -10.26 3.93 -13.25
N SER A 25 -11.02 2.94 -13.68
CA SER A 25 -11.73 2.05 -12.77
C SER A 25 -10.65 1.34 -11.95
N VAL A 26 -10.44 1.76 -10.72
CA VAL A 26 -9.49 1.11 -9.81
C VAL A 26 -10.12 -0.22 -9.41
N ASN A 27 -9.49 -1.33 -9.79
CA ASN A 27 -9.91 -2.65 -9.35
C ASN A 27 -9.39 -2.91 -7.94
N THR A 28 -10.15 -2.48 -6.93
CA THR A 28 -9.80 -2.58 -5.50
C THR A 28 -9.52 -4.02 -5.07
N ARG A 29 -10.27 -4.99 -5.62
CA ARG A 29 -10.04 -6.43 -5.35
C ARG A 29 -8.68 -6.88 -5.86
N LYS A 30 -8.34 -6.54 -7.11
CA LYS A 30 -7.03 -6.88 -7.68
C LYS A 30 -5.91 -6.21 -6.89
N ALA A 31 -6.04 -4.90 -6.61
CA ALA A 31 -5.06 -4.16 -5.83
C ALA A 31 -4.83 -4.76 -4.44
N SER A 32 -5.91 -5.14 -3.73
CA SER A 32 -5.81 -5.81 -2.42
C SER A 32 -5.09 -7.15 -2.52
N HIS A 33 -5.39 -7.96 -3.54
CA HIS A 33 -4.73 -9.24 -3.74
C HIS A 33 -3.26 -9.11 -4.17
N ASP A 34 -2.92 -8.11 -4.99
CA ASP A 34 -1.54 -7.85 -5.40
C ASP A 34 -0.72 -7.37 -4.20
N GLN A 35 -1.20 -6.38 -3.44
CA GLN A 35 -0.50 -5.91 -2.24
C GLN A 35 -0.39 -7.01 -1.17
N ALA A 36 -1.43 -7.83 -0.95
CA ALA A 36 -1.37 -8.95 -0.02
C ALA A 36 -0.26 -9.95 -0.37
N LYS A 37 -0.13 -10.29 -1.66
CA LYS A 37 0.93 -11.19 -2.12
C LYS A 37 2.31 -10.57 -1.98
N GLU A 38 2.42 -9.27 -2.23
CA GLU A 38 3.69 -8.57 -2.12
C GLU A 38 4.15 -8.46 -0.67
N ILE A 39 3.23 -8.21 0.27
CA ILE A 39 3.52 -8.28 1.71
C ILE A 39 4.06 -9.65 2.08
N LEU A 40 3.36 -10.73 1.71
CA LEU A 40 3.79 -12.10 2.02
C LEU A 40 5.16 -12.41 1.38
N ARG A 41 5.38 -12.01 0.12
CA ARG A 41 6.69 -12.16 -0.53
C ARG A 41 7.79 -11.46 0.28
N CYS A 42 7.55 -10.20 0.68
CA CYS A 42 8.57 -9.45 1.41
C CYS A 42 8.90 -10.09 2.76
N LEU A 43 7.90 -10.59 3.48
CA LEU A 43 8.10 -11.33 4.73
C LEU A 43 8.86 -12.65 4.48
N ASP A 44 8.45 -13.42 3.48
CA ASP A 44 9.07 -14.73 3.16
C ASP A 44 10.51 -14.62 2.66
N GLU A 45 10.86 -13.49 2.03
CA GLU A 45 12.18 -13.22 1.44
C GLU A 45 13.06 -12.31 2.31
N ASP A 46 12.58 -11.89 3.48
CA ASP A 46 13.25 -10.91 4.37
C ASP A 46 13.61 -9.59 3.64
N ASP A 47 12.71 -9.15 2.76
CA ASP A 47 12.86 -7.95 1.92
C ASP A 47 12.28 -6.72 2.62
N ALA A 48 13.01 -6.24 3.63
CA ALA A 48 12.60 -5.09 4.44
C ALA A 48 12.38 -3.82 3.60
N GLU A 49 13.25 -3.55 2.62
CA GLU A 49 13.11 -2.39 1.72
C GLU A 49 11.90 -2.54 0.80
N GLY A 50 11.63 -3.75 0.28
CA GLY A 50 10.43 -4.07 -0.46
C GLY A 50 9.17 -3.78 0.35
N LEU A 51 9.11 -4.26 1.60
CA LEU A 51 7.98 -4.02 2.49
C LEU A 51 7.82 -2.52 2.78
N LYS A 52 8.92 -1.82 3.09
CA LYS A 52 8.95 -0.38 3.35
C LYS A 52 8.41 0.42 2.16
N SER A 53 8.73 0.01 0.94
CA SER A 53 8.30 0.70 -0.29
C SER A 53 6.78 0.68 -0.51
N LEU A 54 6.04 -0.19 0.19
CA LEU A 54 4.58 -0.25 0.11
C LEU A 54 3.90 0.82 0.97
N PHE A 55 4.60 1.40 1.94
CA PHE A 55 4.05 2.39 2.86
C PHE A 55 3.97 3.78 2.23
N CYS A 56 2.98 4.55 2.67
CA CYS A 56 2.80 5.92 2.20
C CYS A 56 3.85 6.86 2.80
N GLU A 57 4.13 7.95 2.09
CA GLU A 57 5.11 8.97 2.50
C GLU A 57 4.79 9.56 3.87
N LYS A 58 3.51 9.77 4.18
CA LYS A 58 3.08 10.32 5.46
C LYS A 58 3.57 9.47 6.63
N VAL A 59 3.36 8.16 6.55
CA VAL A 59 3.78 7.21 7.59
C VAL A 59 5.29 7.07 7.60
N ALA A 60 5.92 7.00 6.42
CA ALA A 60 7.39 6.96 6.32
C ALA A 60 8.07 8.21 6.93
N SER A 61 7.36 9.33 7.01
CA SER A 61 7.86 10.59 7.59
C SER A 61 7.59 10.73 9.09
N SER A 62 6.63 9.97 9.64
CA SER A 62 6.22 10.07 11.05
C SER A 62 6.57 8.85 11.91
N HIS A 63 6.94 7.73 11.29
CA HIS A 63 7.33 6.48 11.95
C HIS A 63 8.79 6.11 11.68
N ASP A 64 9.38 5.39 12.63
CA ASP A 64 10.65 4.68 12.40
C ASP A 64 10.35 3.34 11.71
N LEU A 65 10.00 3.41 10.42
CA LEU A 65 9.62 2.23 9.65
C LEU A 65 10.72 1.17 9.62
N ASP A 66 11.99 1.56 9.67
CA ASP A 66 13.10 0.59 9.69
C ASP A 66 13.05 -0.27 10.95
N LYS A 67 12.81 0.35 12.10
CA LYS A 67 12.66 -0.36 13.37
C LYS A 67 11.39 -1.21 13.42
N GLU A 68 10.25 -0.64 13.02
CA GLU A 68 8.96 -1.35 13.05
C GLU A 68 8.93 -2.54 12.08
N ILE A 69 9.53 -2.40 10.88
CA ILE A 69 9.65 -3.49 9.92
C ILE A 69 10.60 -4.57 10.46
N ALA A 70 11.74 -4.20 11.04
CA ALA A 70 12.65 -5.18 11.64
C ALA A 70 11.94 -5.99 12.74
N GLU A 71 11.18 -5.34 13.62
CA GLU A 71 10.37 -6.01 14.64
C GLU A 71 9.32 -6.94 14.01
N ALA A 72 8.71 -6.54 12.90
CA ALA A 72 7.74 -7.37 12.20
C ALA A 72 8.36 -8.58 11.48
N MET A 73 9.56 -8.43 10.91
CA MET A 73 10.31 -9.54 10.31
C MET A 73 10.75 -10.54 11.38
N ASP A 74 11.27 -10.06 12.50
CA ASP A 74 11.64 -10.91 13.64
C ASP A 74 10.43 -11.65 14.24
N PHE A 75 9.25 -11.01 14.24
CA PHE A 75 8.00 -11.60 14.72
C PHE A 75 7.43 -12.67 13.77
N TYR A 76 7.65 -12.53 12.45
CA TYR A 76 7.09 -13.43 11.44
C TYR A 76 8.02 -14.62 11.18
N GLU A 77 7.84 -15.68 11.97
CA GLU A 77 8.70 -16.85 11.89
C GLU A 77 8.38 -17.79 10.71
N GLY A 78 9.37 -17.98 9.83
CA GLY A 78 9.32 -18.92 8.71
C GLY A 78 8.82 -18.30 7.40
N LYS A 79 8.54 -19.16 6.42
CA LYS A 79 8.00 -18.77 5.11
C LYS A 79 6.57 -19.27 4.95
N SER A 80 5.73 -18.46 4.34
CA SER A 80 4.35 -18.80 4.01
C SER A 80 4.28 -20.02 3.09
N ILE A 81 3.61 -21.09 3.53
CA ILE A 81 3.32 -22.26 2.68
C ILE A 81 1.89 -22.21 2.12
N SER A 82 0.99 -21.54 2.82
CA SER A 82 -0.39 -21.32 2.38
C SER A 82 -1.04 -20.17 3.15
N PHE A 83 -2.10 -19.61 2.57
CA PHE A 83 -2.99 -18.69 3.27
C PHE A 83 -4.44 -18.97 2.83
N GLY A 84 -5.39 -18.59 3.69
CA GLY A 84 -6.82 -18.70 3.46
C GLY A 84 -7.37 -17.59 2.56
N ASN A 85 -8.51 -17.02 2.96
CA ASN A 85 -9.14 -15.96 2.19
C ASN A 85 -8.46 -14.62 2.45
N ILE A 86 -8.50 -13.75 1.43
CA ILE A 86 -8.25 -12.31 1.58
C ILE A 86 -9.61 -11.63 1.67
N VAL A 87 -9.98 -11.19 2.87
CA VAL A 87 -11.25 -10.51 3.14
C VAL A 87 -11.05 -9.02 2.88
N VAL A 88 -11.58 -8.54 1.76
CA VAL A 88 -11.42 -7.14 1.33
C VAL A 88 -12.58 -6.28 1.84
N ARG A 89 -12.23 -5.10 2.33
CA ARG A 89 -13.08 -3.97 2.69
C ARG A 89 -12.50 -2.71 2.06
N GLY A 90 -13.28 -1.65 2.00
CA GLY A 90 -12.83 -0.41 1.43
C GLY A 90 -13.98 0.54 1.23
N GLY A 91 -13.65 1.70 0.70
CA GLY A 91 -14.59 2.74 0.37
C GLY A 91 -14.02 3.61 -0.74
N ASP A 92 -14.92 4.38 -1.32
CA ASP A 92 -14.59 5.33 -2.36
C ASP A 92 -15.44 6.59 -2.20
N SER A 93 -14.92 7.70 -2.72
CA SER A 93 -15.63 8.98 -2.81
C SER A 93 -15.43 9.58 -4.19
N LEU A 94 -16.52 10.11 -4.74
CA LEU A 94 -16.56 10.72 -6.05
C LEU A 94 -17.07 12.16 -5.92
N ARG A 95 -16.32 13.11 -6.48
CA ARG A 95 -16.63 14.54 -6.49
C ARG A 95 -16.55 15.03 -7.94
N ASP A 96 -17.62 15.63 -8.42
CA ASP A 96 -17.70 16.20 -9.77
C ASP A 96 -17.36 15.22 -10.92
N GLY A 97 -17.67 13.92 -10.74
CA GLY A 97 -17.38 12.89 -11.74
C GLY A 97 -16.02 12.21 -11.57
N GLU A 98 -15.16 12.71 -10.67
CA GLU A 98 -13.81 12.21 -10.45
C GLU A 98 -13.66 11.52 -9.09
N TRP A 99 -12.88 10.43 -9.06
CA TRP A 99 -12.52 9.76 -7.81
C TRP A 99 -11.60 10.66 -6.97
N THR A 100 -12.02 10.99 -5.76
CA THR A 100 -11.23 11.79 -4.82
C THR A 100 -10.59 10.96 -3.72
N ASP A 101 -11.19 9.82 -3.43
CA ASP A 101 -10.74 8.87 -2.41
C ASP A 101 -11.07 7.47 -2.90
N ILE A 102 -10.09 6.57 -2.87
CA ILE A 102 -10.29 5.13 -2.99
C ILE A 102 -9.32 4.50 -2.00
N HIS A 103 -9.85 3.82 -1.00
CA HIS A 103 -9.06 3.11 -0.01
C HIS A 103 -9.52 1.67 0.13
N ILE A 104 -8.56 0.82 0.45
CA ILE A 104 -8.77 -0.61 0.69
C ILE A 104 -8.26 -0.95 2.07
N GLY A 105 -8.96 -1.83 2.75
CA GLY A 105 -8.46 -2.52 3.93
C GLY A 105 -8.74 -4.00 3.77
N TYR A 106 -7.81 -4.85 4.14
CA TYR A 106 -8.00 -6.29 3.96
C TYR A 106 -7.32 -7.10 5.03
N LEU A 107 -7.90 -8.29 5.26
CA LEU A 107 -7.40 -9.30 6.18
C LEU A 107 -6.96 -10.52 5.38
N ILE A 108 -5.69 -10.89 5.50
CA ILE A 108 -5.15 -12.18 5.04
C ILE A 108 -5.35 -13.17 6.19
N GLU A 109 -6.18 -14.19 5.99
CA GLU A 109 -6.51 -15.16 7.02
C GLU A 109 -5.66 -16.44 6.90
N LYS A 110 -5.46 -17.12 8.04
CA LYS A 110 -4.92 -18.49 8.11
C LYS A 110 -3.60 -18.66 7.36
N ILE A 111 -2.66 -17.74 7.57
CA ILE A 111 -1.32 -17.84 7.00
C ILE A 111 -0.57 -18.91 7.79
N GLN A 112 -0.20 -19.99 7.11
CA GLN A 112 0.56 -21.09 7.68
C GLN A 112 1.99 -20.98 7.18
N THR A 113 2.97 -21.09 8.08
CA THR A 113 4.40 -21.08 7.71
C THR A 113 4.99 -22.49 7.70
N ASP A 114 6.21 -22.61 7.19
CA ASP A 114 7.00 -23.85 7.18
C ASP A 114 7.60 -24.20 8.56
N THR A 115 7.34 -23.38 9.58
CA THR A 115 7.70 -23.66 10.97
C THR A 115 6.54 -24.35 11.68
N ASP A 116 6.85 -25.36 12.50
CA ASP A 116 5.82 -26.05 13.28
C ASP A 116 5.27 -25.09 14.36
N LYS A 117 3.95 -24.81 14.29
CA LYS A 117 3.09 -24.19 15.33
C LYS A 117 2.92 -22.65 15.29
N ASN A 118 2.92 -22.02 14.12
CA ASN A 118 2.49 -20.62 14.04
C ASN A 118 1.52 -20.42 12.87
N GLU A 119 0.26 -20.07 13.19
CA GLU A 119 -0.69 -19.49 12.22
C GLU A 119 -0.75 -17.98 12.41
N TYR A 120 -0.59 -17.22 11.33
CA TYR A 120 -0.68 -15.76 11.34
C TYR A 120 -1.93 -15.23 10.63
N LYS A 121 -2.28 -13.98 10.96
CA LYS A 121 -3.20 -13.14 10.19
C LYS A 121 -2.57 -11.78 9.96
N ILE A 122 -2.81 -11.18 8.79
CA ILE A 122 -2.32 -9.83 8.48
C ILE A 122 -3.51 -8.92 8.17
N ASN A 123 -3.63 -7.81 8.88
CA ASN A 123 -4.65 -6.78 8.65
C ASN A 123 -3.99 -5.47 8.23
N THR A 124 -4.51 -4.82 7.20
CA THR A 124 -3.89 -3.61 6.65
C THR A 124 -4.92 -2.64 6.08
N HIS A 125 -4.52 -1.39 5.90
CA HIS A 125 -5.23 -0.34 5.20
C HIS A 125 -4.29 0.43 4.26
N SER A 126 -4.79 0.81 3.09
CA SER A 126 -4.03 1.47 2.03
C SER A 126 -4.92 2.41 1.23
N TYR A 127 -4.43 3.61 0.94
CA TYR A 127 -5.07 4.51 -0.02
C TYR A 127 -4.51 4.26 -1.43
N LEU A 128 -5.39 4.04 -2.39
CA LEU A 128 -5.05 3.95 -3.82
C LEU A 128 -5.20 5.31 -4.51
N ILE A 129 -6.16 6.11 -4.03
CA ILE A 129 -6.38 7.51 -4.41
C ILE A 129 -6.71 8.27 -3.14
N ASN A 130 -6.08 9.43 -2.93
CA ASN A 130 -6.48 10.41 -1.94
C ASN A 130 -6.08 11.81 -2.42
N THR A 131 -7.02 12.52 -3.03
CA THR A 131 -6.74 13.83 -3.66
C THR A 131 -6.54 14.93 -2.62
N ASP A 132 -7.17 14.80 -1.45
CA ASP A 132 -7.07 15.79 -0.38
C ASP A 132 -5.74 15.62 0.41
N ASN A 133 -5.24 14.38 0.54
CA ASN A 133 -3.94 14.05 1.16
C ASN A 133 -3.13 13.04 0.32
N PRO A 134 -2.47 13.46 -0.77
CA PRO A 134 -1.74 12.55 -1.66
C PRO A 134 -0.58 11.79 -1.00
N THR A 135 0.01 12.32 0.07
CA THR A 135 1.07 11.66 0.84
C THR A 135 0.58 10.43 1.61
N CYS A 136 -0.74 10.21 1.70
CA CYS A 136 -1.34 9.01 2.29
C CYS A 136 -1.46 7.84 1.30
N ILE A 137 -1.18 8.05 0.00
CA ILE A 137 -1.25 6.98 -1.01
C ILE A 137 -0.21 5.90 -0.71
N GLY A 138 -0.64 4.65 -0.60
CA GLY A 138 0.13 3.51 -0.08
C GLY A 138 -0.46 2.95 1.22
N ILE A 139 0.20 1.95 1.78
CA ILE A 139 -0.17 1.35 3.07
C ILE A 139 0.04 2.38 4.18
N THR A 140 -0.95 2.53 5.07
CA THR A 140 -0.81 3.38 6.26
C THR A 140 -0.49 2.55 7.50
N TYR A 141 -1.08 1.36 7.62
CA TYR A 141 -0.76 0.43 8.70
C TYR A 141 -0.77 -1.03 8.23
N LEU A 142 0.00 -1.84 8.94
CA LEU A 142 0.03 -3.29 8.81
C LEU A 142 0.16 -3.91 10.20
N HIS A 143 -0.76 -4.80 10.56
CA HIS A 143 -0.69 -5.61 11.77
C HIS A 143 -0.47 -7.07 11.41
N ILE A 144 0.49 -7.72 12.07
CA ILE A 144 0.67 -9.17 12.01
C ILE A 144 0.25 -9.73 13.36
N TYR A 145 -0.65 -10.70 13.35
CA TYR A 145 -1.15 -11.38 14.53
C TYR A 145 -0.69 -12.82 14.52
N ASN A 146 -0.05 -13.29 15.58
CA ASN A 146 0.11 -14.72 15.82
C ASN A 146 -1.17 -15.24 16.49
N THR A 147 -1.87 -16.14 15.82
CA THR A 147 -3.17 -16.63 16.28
C THR A 147 -3.07 -17.66 17.39
N GLU A 148 -1.90 -18.28 17.58
CA GLU A 148 -1.66 -19.25 18.64
C GLU A 148 -1.31 -18.55 19.96
N THR A 149 -0.43 -17.54 19.91
CA THR A 149 -0.03 -16.80 21.12
C THR A 149 -0.99 -15.66 21.45
N GLY A 150 -1.66 -15.09 20.44
CA GLY A 150 -2.49 -13.89 20.56
C GLY A 150 -1.68 -12.58 20.51
N ASP A 151 -0.36 -12.66 20.33
CA ASP A 151 0.50 -11.49 20.21
C ASP A 151 0.32 -10.80 18.86
N LYS A 152 0.72 -9.52 18.82
CA LYS A 152 0.72 -8.73 17.59
C LYS A 152 1.94 -7.82 17.51
N VAL A 153 2.32 -7.51 16.27
CA VAL A 153 3.23 -6.43 15.90
C VAL A 153 2.53 -5.51 14.91
N GLU A 154 2.93 -4.24 14.90
CA GLU A 154 2.29 -3.16 14.18
C GLU A 154 3.35 -2.29 13.48
N ILE A 155 3.09 -1.95 12.23
CA ILE A 155 3.90 -1.05 11.42
C ILE A 155 3.00 0.09 10.97
N GLY A 156 3.45 1.33 11.16
CA GLY A 156 2.69 2.54 10.85
C GLY A 156 1.48 2.75 11.77
N GLU A 157 0.51 3.51 11.29
CA GLU A 157 -0.72 3.81 12.05
C GLU A 157 -1.93 4.01 11.14
N PHE A 158 -3.13 3.87 11.71
CA PHE A 158 -4.35 4.15 10.96
C PHE A 158 -4.52 5.65 10.73
N VAL A 159 -4.44 6.05 9.46
CA VAL A 159 -4.72 7.41 9.01
C VAL A 159 -6.14 7.47 8.46
N LYS A 160 -6.93 8.46 8.90
CA LYS A 160 -8.26 8.78 8.37
C LYS A 160 -8.19 9.85 7.29
#